data_AF-A0A3D5SE15-F1
#
_entry.id   AF-A0A3D5SE15-F1
#
_cell.length_a   1.000
_cell.length_b   1.000
_cell.length_c   1.000
_cell.angle_alpha   90.00
_cell.angle_beta   90.00
_cell.angle_gamma   90.00
#
_symmetry.space_group_name_H-M   'P 1'
#
loop_
_entity.id
_entity.type
_entity.pdbx_description
1 polymer ?
#
loop_
_entity_poly.entity_id
_entity_poly.type
_entity_poly.pdbx_seq_one_letter_code
_entity_poly.pdbx_strand_id
1 'polypeptide(L)'
;MMDTIDDPVIIGSSLGGYYANFFVEQYGCKAVLVNPAVYPDRLLKAYLGPQSNDYSGETYTLTTQHMVELRALATVQMAEPQKRMLMLQTADETLDFNEAAHFYRASRSIIEYGGDHSFIGYDQWLPAIADFLALSR
;
A
#
# COMPACT_ATOMS: atom_id res chain seq x y z
N MET A 1 -12.09 -27.11 -2.46
CA MET A 1 -13.10 -26.28 -1.77
C MET A 1 -12.28 -25.32 -0.93
N MET A 2 -11.97 -24.12 -1.46
CA MET A 2 -11.40 -23.07 -0.62
C MET A 2 -12.60 -22.59 0.19
N ASP A 3 -12.60 -22.85 1.49
CA ASP A 3 -13.61 -22.29 2.39
C ASP A 3 -13.66 -20.78 2.16
N THR A 4 -14.87 -20.27 1.94
CA THR A 4 -15.13 -18.85 1.67
C THR A 4 -14.59 -18.03 2.83
N ILE A 5 -13.48 -17.32 2.60
CA ILE A 5 -13.08 -16.22 3.46
C ILE A 5 -14.19 -15.18 3.33
N ASP A 6 -14.95 -14.98 4.40
CA ASP A 6 -15.86 -13.84 4.54
C ASP A 6 -15.08 -12.55 4.21
N ASP A 7 -15.61 -11.73 3.31
CA ASP A 7 -15.05 -10.48 2.76
C ASP A 7 -13.65 -10.09 3.31
N PRO A 8 -12.54 -10.54 2.67
CA PRO A 8 -11.22 -10.29 3.20
C PRO A 8 -10.97 -8.79 3.33
N VAL A 9 -10.25 -8.40 4.37
CA VAL A 9 -9.77 -7.03 4.57
C VAL A 9 -8.25 -7.02 4.60
N ILE A 10 -7.65 -5.98 4.01
CA ILE A 10 -6.19 -5.92 3.81
C ILE A 10 -5.63 -4.65 4.46
N ILE A 11 -4.47 -4.76 5.08
CA ILE A 11 -3.65 -3.61 5.45
C ILE A 11 -2.31 -3.79 4.76
N GLY A 12 -1.87 -2.79 4.00
CA GLY A 12 -0.61 -2.82 3.29
C GLY A 12 0.17 -1.53 3.49
N SER A 13 1.46 -1.65 3.82
CA SER A 13 2.38 -0.52 3.93
C SER A 13 3.37 -0.50 2.77
N SER A 14 3.83 0.70 2.35
CA SER A 14 4.86 0.84 1.31
C SER A 14 4.48 0.07 0.02
N LEU A 15 5.34 -0.83 -0.46
CA LEU A 15 5.02 -1.73 -1.59
C LEU A 15 3.83 -2.66 -1.29
N GLY A 16 3.62 -3.08 -0.05
CA GLY A 16 2.42 -3.83 0.36
C GLY A 16 1.14 -3.01 0.16
N GLY A 17 1.19 -1.69 0.31
CA GLY A 17 0.08 -0.78 0.01
C GLY A 17 -0.27 -0.75 -1.48
N TYR A 18 0.72 -0.84 -2.36
CA TYR A 18 0.51 -0.99 -3.80
C TYR A 18 -0.28 -2.27 -4.14
N TYR A 19 0.13 -3.41 -3.57
CA TYR A 19 -0.56 -4.68 -3.77
C TYR A 19 -1.94 -4.71 -3.13
N ALA A 20 -2.11 -4.12 -1.94
CA ALA A 20 -3.40 -3.98 -1.30
C ALA A 20 -4.38 -3.19 -2.19
N ASN A 21 -3.91 -2.09 -2.79
CA ASN A 21 -4.70 -1.31 -3.74
C ASN A 21 -5.11 -2.13 -4.99
N PHE A 22 -4.22 -2.96 -5.52
CA PHE A 22 -4.54 -3.90 -6.61
C PHE A 22 -5.63 -4.90 -6.18
N PHE A 23 -5.53 -5.48 -4.99
CA PHE A 23 -6.51 -6.45 -4.50
C PHE A 23 -7.91 -5.86 -4.24
N VAL A 24 -8.00 -4.57 -3.89
CA VAL A 24 -9.29 -3.88 -3.83
C VAL A 24 -9.96 -3.88 -5.21
N GLU A 25 -9.21 -3.61 -6.28
CA GLU A 25 -9.77 -3.64 -7.65
C GLU A 25 -10.14 -5.06 -8.09
N GLN A 26 -9.35 -6.07 -7.73
CA GLN A 26 -9.61 -7.45 -8.17
C GLN A 26 -10.75 -8.13 -7.42
N TYR A 27 -10.89 -7.84 -6.13
CA TYR A 27 -11.77 -8.61 -5.23
C TYR A 27 -12.84 -7.77 -4.55
N GLY A 28 -12.83 -6.44 -4.71
CA GLY A 28 -13.79 -5.55 -4.09
C GLY A 28 -13.70 -5.50 -2.56
N CYS A 29 -12.57 -5.93 -1.97
CA CYS A 29 -12.30 -5.87 -0.54
C CYS A 29 -12.07 -4.44 -0.03
N LYS A 30 -12.07 -4.24 1.29
CA LYS A 30 -11.58 -3.00 1.90
C LYS A 30 -10.07 -3.08 2.16
N ALA A 31 -9.37 -1.97 1.99
CA ALA A 31 -7.95 -1.87 2.34
C ALA A 31 -7.56 -0.58 3.06
N VAL A 32 -6.64 -0.71 4.03
CA VAL A 32 -5.88 0.42 4.58
C VAL A 32 -4.51 0.47 3.92
N LEU A 33 -4.13 1.63 3.42
CA LEU A 33 -2.92 1.87 2.66
C LEU A 33 -2.02 2.83 3.47
N VAL A 34 -0.93 2.32 4.03
CA VAL A 34 -0.03 3.08 4.92
C VAL A 34 1.22 3.48 4.16
N ASN A 35 1.48 4.77 3.98
CA ASN A 35 2.58 5.29 3.15
C ASN A 35 2.77 4.48 1.85
N PRO A 36 1.71 4.31 1.02
CA PRO A 36 1.76 3.36 -0.10
C PRO A 36 2.63 3.89 -1.24
N ALA A 37 3.39 2.99 -1.87
CA ALA A 37 4.03 3.30 -3.16
C ALA A 37 2.96 3.36 -4.26
N VAL A 38 2.84 4.51 -4.96
CA VAL A 38 1.92 4.65 -6.10
C VAL A 38 2.54 4.11 -7.39
N TYR A 39 3.84 4.40 -7.60
CA TYR A 39 4.59 4.02 -8.79
C TYR A 39 5.87 3.24 -8.42
N PRO A 40 5.74 2.03 -7.82
CA PRO A 40 6.90 1.26 -7.38
C PRO A 40 7.84 0.88 -8.53
N ASP A 41 7.33 0.79 -9.76
CA ASP A 41 8.14 0.54 -10.96
C ASP A 41 9.13 1.68 -11.28
N ARG A 42 8.88 2.89 -10.76
CA ARG A 42 9.82 4.02 -10.87
C ARG A 42 10.87 3.96 -9.77
N LEU A 43 10.43 3.72 -8.54
CA LEU A 43 11.29 3.64 -7.36
C LEU A 43 12.30 2.49 -7.48
N LEU A 44 11.81 1.30 -7.81
CA LEU A 44 12.59 0.07 -7.77
C LEU A 44 13.62 -0.04 -8.90
N LYS A 45 13.58 0.82 -9.92
CA LYS A 45 14.62 0.89 -10.96
C LYS A 45 16.00 1.21 -10.40
N ALA A 46 16.08 1.99 -9.32
CA ALA A 46 17.34 2.31 -8.66
C ALA A 46 17.98 1.08 -7.98
N TYR A 47 17.21 0.01 -7.78
CA TYR A 47 17.62 -1.21 -7.08
C TYR A 47 17.80 -2.42 -8.01
N LEU A 48 17.83 -2.20 -9.33
CA LEU A 48 18.06 -3.28 -10.29
C LEU A 48 19.40 -3.99 -10.03
N GLY A 49 19.41 -5.31 -10.19
CA GLY A 49 20.56 -6.16 -9.92
C GLY A 49 20.35 -7.09 -8.72
N PRO A 50 21.43 -7.66 -8.17
CA PRO A 50 21.35 -8.56 -7.03
C PRO A 50 20.77 -7.86 -5.80
N GLN A 51 19.85 -8.53 -5.13
CA GLN A 51 19.17 -8.11 -3.91
C GLN A 51 19.25 -9.24 -2.87
N SER A 52 19.17 -8.86 -1.61
CA SER A 52 19.03 -9.80 -0.49
C SER A 52 17.91 -9.32 0.41
N ASN A 53 17.05 -10.23 0.84
CA ASN A 53 16.09 -9.96 1.89
C ASN A 53 16.80 -10.09 3.24
N ASP A 54 16.92 -8.98 3.98
CA ASP A 54 17.66 -8.95 5.25
C ASP A 54 17.06 -9.85 6.35
N TYR A 55 15.77 -10.20 6.25
CA TYR A 55 15.08 -11.03 7.25
C TYR A 55 15.17 -12.52 6.93
N SER A 56 14.95 -12.92 5.67
CA SER A 56 15.00 -14.33 5.28
C SER A 56 16.39 -14.78 4.83
N GLY A 57 17.26 -13.85 4.46
CA GLY A 57 18.57 -14.13 3.84
C GLY A 57 18.47 -14.57 2.38
N GLU A 58 17.27 -14.63 1.81
CA GLU A 58 17.08 -15.04 0.41
C GLU A 58 17.69 -14.00 -0.54
N THR A 59 18.41 -14.48 -1.54
CA THR A 59 18.99 -13.63 -2.58
C THR A 59 18.21 -13.78 -3.88
N TYR A 60 17.96 -12.68 -4.57
CA TYR A 60 17.30 -12.67 -5.87
C TYR A 60 17.89 -11.58 -6.76
N THR A 61 17.59 -11.63 -8.06
CA THR A 61 17.97 -10.55 -8.99
C THR A 61 16.73 -9.74 -9.34
N LEU A 62 16.71 -8.47 -8.98
CA LEU A 62 15.68 -7.55 -9.42
C LEU A 62 15.92 -7.15 -10.88
N THR A 63 15.00 -7.53 -11.77
CA THR A 63 15.14 -7.32 -13.21
C THR A 63 14.18 -6.26 -13.73
N THR A 64 14.43 -5.79 -14.95
CA THR A 64 13.50 -4.91 -15.67
C THR A 64 12.16 -5.57 -15.95
N GLN A 65 12.11 -6.91 -16.03
CA GLN A 65 10.89 -7.68 -16.18
C GLN A 65 9.97 -7.50 -14.96
N HIS A 66 10.52 -7.43 -13.75
CA HIS A 66 9.71 -7.14 -12.55
C HIS A 66 9.06 -5.74 -12.61
N MET A 67 9.67 -4.78 -13.30
CA MET A 67 9.05 -3.45 -13.51
C MET A 67 7.89 -3.51 -14.53
N VAL A 68 7.95 -4.45 -15.48
CA VAL A 68 6.83 -4.74 -16.40
C VAL A 68 5.69 -5.36 -15.61
N GLU A 69 5.99 -6.34 -14.76
CA GLU A 69 5.01 -7.01 -13.91
C GLU A 69 4.34 -6.05 -12.94
N LEU A 70 5.12 -5.18 -12.26
CA LEU A 70 4.56 -4.15 -11.40
C LEU A 70 3.59 -3.26 -12.18
N ARG A 71 3.96 -2.75 -13.35
CA ARG A 71 3.07 -1.91 -14.18
C ARG A 71 1.79 -2.64 -14.62
N ALA A 72 1.85 -3.95 -14.84
CA ALA A 72 0.67 -4.74 -15.19
C ALA A 72 -0.36 -4.81 -14.05
N LEU A 73 0.07 -4.61 -12.79
CA LEU A 73 -0.79 -4.56 -11.61
C LEU A 73 -1.33 -3.15 -11.31
N ALA A 74 -0.92 -2.13 -12.08
CA ALA A 74 -1.26 -0.75 -11.76
C ALA A 74 -2.76 -0.49 -11.92
N THR A 75 -3.37 0.12 -10.90
CA THR A 75 -4.74 0.65 -11.00
C THR A 75 -4.72 1.94 -11.83
N VAL A 76 -5.24 1.89 -13.05
CA VAL A 76 -5.30 3.06 -13.95
C VAL A 76 -6.48 3.96 -13.61
N GLN A 77 -7.61 3.37 -13.22
CA GLN A 77 -8.81 4.08 -12.80
C GLN A 77 -9.29 3.49 -11.47
N MET A 78 -9.36 4.32 -10.43
CA MET A 78 -9.77 3.89 -9.11
C MET A 78 -11.28 3.72 -9.05
N ALA A 79 -11.74 2.47 -8.99
CA ALA A 79 -13.12 2.16 -8.69
C ALA A 79 -13.34 2.21 -7.18
N GLU A 80 -14.55 2.59 -6.75
CA GLU A 80 -14.98 2.50 -5.36
C GLU A 80 -13.97 3.09 -4.34
N PRO A 81 -13.62 4.39 -4.44
CA PRO A 81 -12.60 4.99 -3.58
C PRO A 81 -12.90 4.87 -2.07
N GLN A 82 -14.17 4.68 -1.70
CA GLN A 82 -14.64 4.42 -0.34
C GLN A 82 -14.14 3.10 0.26
N LYS A 83 -13.65 2.15 -0.56
CA LYS A 83 -13.06 0.89 -0.10
C LYS A 83 -11.60 1.04 0.36
N ARG A 84 -11.05 2.25 0.29
CA ARG A 84 -9.68 2.55 0.71
C ARG A 84 -9.65 3.59 1.81
N MET A 85 -8.81 3.33 2.81
CA MET A 85 -8.35 4.34 3.75
C MET A 85 -6.87 4.58 3.52
N LEU A 86 -6.51 5.80 3.13
CA LEU A 86 -5.13 6.24 2.99
C LEU A 86 -4.62 6.76 4.33
N MET A 87 -3.40 6.38 4.70
CA MET A 87 -2.68 6.91 5.84
C MET A 87 -1.30 7.38 5.36
N LEU A 88 -1.01 8.67 5.53
CA LEU A 88 0.25 9.30 5.12
C LEU A 88 0.90 10.07 6.25
N GLN A 89 2.22 10.03 6.29
CA GLN A 89 3.05 10.96 7.05
C GLN A 89 3.88 11.82 6.08
N THR A 90 3.82 13.14 6.21
CA THR A 90 4.37 14.05 5.19
C THR A 90 5.90 14.11 5.16
N ALA A 91 6.57 13.63 6.21
CA ALA A 91 8.03 13.57 6.28
C ALA A 91 8.59 12.18 5.92
N ASP A 92 7.79 11.33 5.27
CA ASP A 92 8.28 10.12 4.60
C ASP A 92 9.47 10.47 3.68
N GLU A 93 10.62 9.93 4.04
CA GLU A 93 11.91 10.17 3.39
C GLU A 93 12.15 9.25 2.18
N THR A 94 11.28 8.24 2.00
CA THR A 94 11.40 7.22 0.96
C THR A 94 10.45 7.51 -0.20
N LEU A 95 9.22 7.95 0.09
CA LEU A 95 8.16 8.18 -0.89
C LEU A 95 7.65 9.62 -0.83
N ASP A 96 7.41 10.23 -1.99
CA ASP A 96 6.75 11.53 -2.04
C ASP A 96 5.26 11.38 -1.70
N PHE A 97 4.88 11.82 -0.50
CA PHE A 97 3.50 11.76 -0.02
C PHE A 97 2.52 12.47 -0.97
N ASN A 98 2.96 13.47 -1.75
CA ASN A 98 2.08 14.19 -2.69
C ASN A 98 1.56 13.28 -3.80
N GLU A 99 2.36 12.30 -4.26
CA GLU A 99 1.92 11.33 -5.26
C GLU A 99 0.73 10.52 -4.73
N ALA A 100 0.85 9.99 -3.51
CA ALA A 100 -0.21 9.22 -2.87
C ALA A 100 -1.43 10.08 -2.53
N ALA A 101 -1.22 11.28 -1.94
CA ALA A 101 -2.30 12.20 -1.61
C ALA A 101 -3.10 12.60 -2.86
N HIS A 102 -2.42 12.85 -3.98
CA HIS A 102 -3.09 13.16 -5.24
C HIS A 102 -3.83 11.95 -5.82
N PHE A 103 -3.19 10.78 -5.86
CA PHE A 103 -3.74 9.56 -6.46
C PHE A 103 -5.00 9.09 -5.70
N TYR A 104 -4.95 9.09 -4.36
CA TYR A 104 -6.03 8.64 -3.48
C TYR A 104 -6.94 9.78 -2.98
N ARG A 105 -6.95 10.95 -3.63
CA ARG A 105 -7.70 12.14 -3.20
C ARG A 105 -9.20 11.96 -2.97
N ALA A 106 -9.81 10.92 -3.57
CA ALA A 106 -11.23 10.60 -3.41
C ALA A 106 -11.50 9.60 -2.28
N SER A 107 -10.46 8.99 -1.71
CA SER A 107 -10.54 8.02 -0.62
C SER A 107 -10.52 8.71 0.74
N ARG A 108 -11.04 8.03 1.77
CA ARG A 108 -10.87 8.46 3.16
C ARG A 108 -9.38 8.54 3.44
N SER A 109 -8.91 9.66 4.01
CA SER A 109 -7.48 9.89 4.21
C SER A 109 -7.20 10.41 5.62
N ILE A 110 -6.11 9.94 6.21
CA ILE A 110 -5.44 10.49 7.38
C ILE A 110 -4.07 10.96 6.89
N ILE A 111 -3.79 12.25 7.02
CA ILE A 111 -2.51 12.83 6.62
C ILE A 111 -1.95 13.57 7.83
N GLU A 112 -0.84 13.08 8.36
CA GLU A 112 -0.17 13.66 9.51
C GLU A 112 1.07 14.43 9.08
N TYR A 113 1.26 15.62 9.66
CA TYR A 113 2.45 16.41 9.43
C TYR A 113 3.64 15.84 10.20
N GLY A 114 4.78 15.65 9.54
CA GLY A 114 5.96 15.01 10.13
C GLY A 114 5.94 13.50 9.94
N GLY A 115 6.52 12.77 10.90
CA GLY A 115 6.61 11.31 10.86
C GLY A 115 7.79 10.78 10.03
N ASP A 116 7.65 9.56 9.51
CA ASP A 116 8.62 8.92 8.61
C ASP A 116 7.97 7.80 7.78
N HIS A 117 8.75 7.11 6.94
CA HIS A 117 8.25 6.03 6.09
C HIS A 117 7.60 4.86 6.88
N SER A 118 8.04 4.61 8.11
CA SER A 118 7.54 3.51 8.96
C SER A 118 6.15 3.77 9.56
N PHE A 119 5.65 5.01 9.45
CA PHE A 119 4.42 5.49 10.05
C PHE A 119 4.47 5.48 11.58
N ILE A 120 5.07 6.52 12.16
CA ILE A 120 5.19 6.70 13.62
C ILE A 120 3.81 6.84 14.28
N GLY A 121 3.58 6.13 15.38
CA GLY A 121 2.30 6.22 16.12
C GLY A 121 1.14 5.47 15.46
N TYR A 122 1.43 4.50 14.58
CA TYR A 122 0.44 3.65 13.93
C TYR A 122 -0.61 3.05 14.89
N ASP A 123 -0.19 2.65 16.09
CA ASP A 123 -1.03 2.04 17.12
C ASP A 123 -2.19 2.93 17.57
N GLN A 124 -2.02 4.26 17.53
CA GLN A 124 -3.05 5.25 17.87
C GLN A 124 -4.22 5.22 16.88
N TRP A 125 -3.99 4.73 15.66
CA TRP A 125 -5.00 4.64 14.60
C TRP A 125 -5.70 3.28 14.54
N LEU A 126 -5.27 2.28 15.32
CA LEU A 126 -5.89 0.95 15.32
C LEU A 126 -7.41 0.98 15.53
N PRO A 127 -7.99 1.81 16.43
CA PRO A 127 -9.44 1.91 16.55
C PRO A 127 -10.11 2.40 15.26
N ALA A 128 -9.59 3.46 14.64
CA ALA A 128 -10.15 4.01 13.39
C ALA A 128 -9.99 3.04 12.21
N ILE A 129 -8.88 2.30 12.15
CA ILE A 129 -8.62 1.22 11.19
C ILE A 129 -9.66 0.10 11.38
N ALA A 130 -9.86 -0.37 12.60
CA ALA A 130 -10.83 -1.42 12.92
C ALA A 130 -12.25 -1.00 12.54
N ASP A 131 -12.65 0.24 12.85
CA ASP A 131 -13.95 0.80 12.47
C ASP A 131 -14.11 0.86 10.94
N PHE A 132 -13.10 1.36 10.23
CA PHE A 132 -13.12 1.42 8.77
C PHE A 132 -13.28 0.03 8.14
N LEU A 133 -12.55 -0.95 8.65
CA LEU A 133 -12.59 -2.34 8.21
C LEU A 133 -13.80 -3.13 8.74
N ALA A 134 -14.66 -2.51 9.56
CA ALA A 134 -15.82 -3.15 10.21
C ALA A 134 -15.43 -4.37 11.09
N LEU A 135 -14.30 -4.27 11.78
CA LEU A 135 -13.80 -5.27 12.71
C LEU A 135 -14.17 -5.01 14.18
N SER A 136 -14.55 -3.77 14.51
CA SER A 136 -15.09 -3.40 15.82
C SER A 136 -16.54 -3.89 15.94
N ARG A 137 -16.77 -4.86 16.82
CA ARG A 137 -18.09 -5.35 17.24
C ARG A 137 -18.33 -5.02 18.70
#